data_AF-A0A2A4YMZ2-F1
#
_entry.id   AF-A0A2A4YMZ2-F1
#
_cell.length_a   1.000
_cell.length_b   1.000
_cell.length_c   1.000
_cell.angle_alpha   90.00
_cell.angle_beta   90.00
_cell.angle_gamma   90.00
#
_symmetry.space_group_name_H-M   'P 1'
#
loop_
_entity.id
_entity.type
_entity.pdbx_description
1 polymer ?
#
loop_
_entity_poly.entity_id
_entity_poly.type
_entity_poly.pdbx_seq_one_letter_code
_entity_poly.pdbx_strand_id
1 'polypeptide(L)'
;MRFLIFLRVLTAILCSTTLLTEAAVVQKVYVANFGGSGTVSVINTATDTAPNVPISVNISDAPFALAVTPDGTKVYVANFGGAGTVSVIDTATDTATLISVNIGDGPIALVIATFNLTGLIQSVVKYAPMRVFRGVHFKSN
;
A
#
# COMPACT_ATOMS: atom_id res chain seq x y z
N MET A 1 -58.54 5.39 -9.00
CA MET A 1 -57.42 4.45 -9.23
C MET A 1 -56.52 4.96 -10.37
N ARG A 2 -55.88 6.13 -10.20
CA ARG A 2 -55.05 6.78 -11.24
C ARG A 2 -54.14 7.84 -10.60
N PHE A 3 -53.24 7.40 -9.73
CA PHE A 3 -52.19 8.27 -9.16
C PHE A 3 -50.88 7.50 -8.89
N LEU A 4 -50.91 6.16 -8.86
CA LEU A 4 -49.73 5.33 -8.56
C LEU A 4 -48.81 5.02 -9.75
N ILE A 5 -49.19 5.34 -11.00
CA ILE A 5 -48.35 5.04 -12.18
C ILE A 5 -47.26 6.10 -12.40
N PHE A 6 -47.49 7.36 -11.99
CA PHE A 6 -46.50 8.44 -12.16
C PHE A 6 -45.37 8.43 -11.12
N LEU A 7 -45.56 7.78 -9.96
CA LEU A 7 -44.57 7.75 -8.88
C LEU A 7 -43.39 6.80 -9.17
N ARG A 8 -43.55 5.85 -10.10
CA ARG A 8 -42.46 4.94 -10.54
C ARG A 8 -41.62 5.47 -11.70
N VAL A 9 -42.07 6.49 -12.42
CA VAL A 9 -41.26 7.12 -13.47
C VAL A 9 -40.30 8.16 -12.86
N LEU A 10 -40.68 8.79 -11.75
CA LEU A 10 -39.87 9.82 -11.10
C LEU A 10 -38.61 9.26 -10.40
N THR A 11 -38.62 8.01 -9.93
CA THR A 11 -37.45 7.36 -9.31
C THR A 11 -36.46 6.77 -10.32
N ALA A 12 -36.86 6.58 -11.58
CA ALA A 12 -35.95 6.14 -12.65
C ALA A 12 -35.12 7.29 -13.23
N ILE A 13 -35.60 8.54 -13.13
CA ILE A 13 -34.90 9.73 -13.65
C ILE A 13 -33.82 10.24 -12.68
N LEU A 14 -33.93 9.95 -11.38
CA LEU A 14 -32.85 10.26 -10.42
C LEU A 14 -31.73 9.22 -10.40
N CYS A 15 -31.92 8.03 -10.98
CA CYS A 15 -30.89 6.97 -10.99
C CYS A 15 -29.88 7.14 -12.15
N SER A 16 -30.17 7.98 -13.15
CA SER A 16 -29.24 8.25 -14.26
C SER A 16 -28.42 9.54 -14.09
N THR A 17 -28.57 10.26 -12.97
CA THR A 17 -27.84 11.52 -12.72
C THR A 17 -26.86 11.45 -11.56
N THR A 18 -26.68 10.29 -10.93
CA THR A 18 -25.40 10.01 -10.27
C THR A 18 -24.39 9.68 -11.37
N LEU A 19 -23.92 10.72 -12.08
CA LEU A 19 -22.54 10.72 -12.52
C LEU A 19 -21.74 10.64 -11.23
N LEU A 20 -21.55 9.42 -10.72
CA LEU A 20 -20.41 9.16 -9.88
C LEU A 20 -19.26 9.55 -10.79
N THR A 21 -18.63 10.69 -10.51
CA THR A 21 -17.25 10.86 -10.88
C THR A 21 -16.54 9.71 -10.21
N GLU A 22 -16.50 8.57 -10.88
CA GLU A 22 -15.53 7.54 -10.60
C GLU A 22 -14.22 8.29 -10.64
N ALA A 23 -13.60 8.47 -9.48
CA ALA A 23 -12.31 9.12 -9.39
C ALA A 23 -11.46 8.37 -10.41
N ALA A 24 -11.10 9.04 -11.50
CA ALA A 24 -10.32 8.42 -12.56
C ALA A 24 -9.16 7.75 -11.85
N VAL A 25 -9.04 6.43 -11.96
CA VAL A 25 -7.96 5.70 -11.33
C VAL A 25 -6.71 6.18 -12.05
N VAL A 26 -6.03 7.16 -11.46
CA VAL A 26 -4.77 7.68 -11.98
C VAL A 26 -3.73 6.62 -11.67
N GLN A 27 -3.50 5.75 -12.62
CA GLN A 27 -2.42 4.79 -12.54
C GLN A 27 -1.11 5.51 -12.91
N LYS A 28 -0.10 5.30 -12.05
CA LYS A 28 1.21 5.92 -12.16
C LYS A 28 2.26 4.83 -12.38
N VAL A 29 3.21 5.09 -13.26
CA VAL A 29 4.43 4.30 -13.39
C VAL A 29 5.58 5.11 -12.81
N TYR A 30 6.35 4.49 -11.91
CA TYR A 30 7.55 5.07 -11.32
C TYR A 30 8.77 4.47 -12.00
N VAL A 31 9.68 5.31 -12.49
CA VAL A 31 10.88 4.91 -13.20
C VAL A 31 12.10 5.41 -12.46
N ALA A 32 12.95 4.50 -11.99
CA ALA A 32 14.20 4.85 -11.35
C ALA A 32 15.18 5.40 -12.40
N ASN A 33 15.67 6.63 -12.19
CA ASN A 33 16.66 7.22 -13.06
C ASN A 33 18.06 6.90 -12.52
N PHE A 34 18.55 5.71 -12.86
CA PHE A 34 19.88 5.28 -12.48
C PHE A 34 20.96 6.13 -13.18
N GLY A 35 22.07 6.42 -12.49
CA GLY A 35 23.19 7.19 -13.06
C GLY A 35 23.47 8.54 -12.39
N GLY A 36 23.00 8.76 -11.16
CA GLY A 36 23.42 9.88 -10.32
C GLY A 36 22.58 11.16 -10.44
N SER A 37 21.43 11.13 -11.12
CA SER A 37 20.46 12.23 -11.04
C SER A 37 19.75 12.27 -9.69
N GLY A 38 19.71 11.15 -8.95
CA GLY A 38 19.04 11.09 -7.67
C GLY A 38 17.53 11.26 -7.75
N THR A 39 16.92 10.89 -8.89
CA THR A 39 15.51 11.12 -9.17
C THR A 39 14.74 9.87 -9.60
N VAL A 40 13.41 9.93 -9.42
CA VAL A 40 12.44 8.98 -9.94
C VAL A 40 11.45 9.74 -10.83
N SER A 41 11.26 9.30 -12.07
CA SER A 41 10.26 9.86 -12.97
C SER A 41 8.90 9.22 -12.71
N VAL A 42 7.83 9.99 -12.85
CA VAL A 42 6.45 9.52 -12.76
C VAL A 42 5.81 9.65 -14.11
N ILE A 43 5.11 8.62 -14.58
CA ILE A 43 4.34 8.65 -15.83
C ILE A 43 2.88 8.43 -15.47
N ASN A 44 2.01 9.32 -15.92
CA ASN A 44 0.57 9.13 -15.90
C ASN A 44 0.19 8.22 -17.06
N THR A 45 -0.35 7.02 -16.78
CA THR A 45 -0.68 6.03 -17.81
C THR A 45 -1.99 6.34 -18.55
N ALA A 46 -2.80 7.27 -18.05
CA ALA A 46 -3.99 7.71 -18.79
C ALA A 46 -3.62 8.63 -19.95
N THR A 47 -2.49 9.32 -19.86
CA THR A 47 -2.04 10.32 -20.84
C THR A 47 -0.72 9.97 -21.50
N ASP A 48 -0.05 8.90 -21.04
CA ASP A 48 1.32 8.52 -21.42
C ASP A 48 2.32 9.68 -21.32
N THR A 49 2.13 10.54 -20.30
CA THR A 49 2.97 11.72 -20.08
C THR A 49 3.61 11.70 -18.70
N ALA A 50 4.85 12.18 -18.63
CA ALA A 50 5.51 12.48 -17.36
C ALA A 50 5.29 13.95 -16.98
N PRO A 51 5.05 14.29 -15.70
CA PRO A 51 5.20 15.67 -15.24
C PRO A 51 6.64 16.13 -15.50
N ASN A 52 6.82 17.41 -15.85
CA ASN A 52 8.14 17.95 -16.21
C ASN A 52 9.19 17.90 -15.07
N VAL A 53 8.76 17.63 -13.83
CA VAL A 53 9.66 17.61 -12.66
C VAL A 53 9.68 16.20 -12.06
N PRO A 54 10.81 15.47 -12.18
CA PRO A 54 11.02 14.20 -11.48
C PRO A 54 11.05 14.37 -9.96
N ILE A 55 10.72 13.30 -9.24
CA ILE A 55 10.80 13.25 -7.77
C ILE A 55 12.27 13.14 -7.38
N SER A 56 12.78 14.06 -6.56
CA SER A 56 14.12 13.95 -5.99
C SER A 56 14.09 13.01 -4.78
N VAL A 57 14.83 11.89 -4.84
CA VAL A 57 14.90 10.89 -3.77
C VAL A 57 16.18 11.00 -2.95
N ASN A 58 17.26 11.54 -3.54
CA ASN A 58 18.47 12.13 -2.95
C ASN A 58 19.54 12.27 -4.06
N ILE A 59 20.17 13.44 -4.20
CA ILE A 59 21.07 13.78 -5.33
C ILE A 59 22.36 12.95 -5.33
N SER A 60 22.82 12.47 -4.16
CA SER A 60 24.01 11.61 -4.09
C SER A 60 23.75 10.15 -4.48
N ASP A 61 22.47 9.79 -4.62
CA ASP A 61 22.06 8.40 -4.64
C ASP A 61 21.72 7.94 -6.06
N ALA A 62 21.99 6.67 -6.34
CA ALA A 62 21.61 6.00 -7.59
C ALA A 62 20.36 5.16 -7.34
N PRO A 63 19.14 5.69 -7.56
CA PRO A 63 17.93 4.88 -7.40
C PRO A 63 18.00 3.68 -8.35
N PHE A 64 17.82 2.48 -7.80
CA PHE A 64 18.04 1.24 -8.54
C PHE A 64 16.78 0.37 -8.59
N ALA A 65 16.29 -0.05 -7.43
CA ALA A 65 15.08 -0.85 -7.32
C ALA A 65 13.93 -0.06 -6.69
N LEU A 66 12.71 -0.40 -7.10
CA LEU A 66 11.47 0.19 -6.62
C LEU A 66 10.53 -0.92 -6.15
N ALA A 67 9.78 -0.69 -5.08
CA ALA A 67 8.71 -1.58 -4.63
C ALA A 67 7.49 -0.79 -4.17
N VAL A 68 6.30 -1.15 -4.65
CA VAL A 68 5.03 -0.46 -4.34
C VAL A 68 4.26 -1.23 -3.28
N THR A 69 3.80 -0.52 -2.26
CA THR A 69 2.94 -1.08 -1.20
C THR A 69 1.63 -1.65 -1.77
N PRO A 70 1.04 -2.71 -1.18
CA PRO A 70 -0.19 -3.32 -1.70
C PRO A 70 -1.38 -2.36 -1.75
N ASP A 71 -1.41 -1.36 -0.87
CA ASP A 71 -2.43 -0.30 -0.87
C ASP A 71 -2.14 0.83 -1.87
N GLY A 72 -1.00 0.77 -2.57
CA GLY A 72 -0.57 1.74 -3.56
C GLY A 72 -0.18 3.11 -2.99
N THR A 73 -0.11 3.28 -1.66
CA THR A 73 0.10 4.60 -1.02
C THR A 73 1.56 5.03 -1.00
N LYS A 74 2.49 4.07 -1.12
CA LYS A 74 3.93 4.30 -1.01
C LYS A 74 4.73 3.51 -2.03
N VAL A 75 5.81 4.12 -2.51
CA VAL A 75 6.89 3.46 -3.28
C VAL A 75 8.20 3.55 -2.51
N TYR A 76 8.81 2.40 -2.24
CA TYR A 76 10.14 2.29 -1.65
C TYR A 76 11.19 2.28 -2.74
N VAL A 77 12.27 3.02 -2.53
CA VAL A 77 13.36 3.23 -3.50
C VAL A 77 14.67 2.81 -2.86
N ALA A 78 15.35 1.82 -3.46
CA ALA A 78 16.69 1.42 -3.05
C ALA A 78 17.70 2.39 -3.65
N ASN A 79 18.47 3.02 -2.78
CA ASN A 79 19.49 3.99 -3.16
C ASN A 79 20.84 3.28 -3.21
N PHE A 80 21.24 2.85 -4.41
CA PHE A 80 22.44 2.02 -4.62
C PHE A 80 23.74 2.76 -4.33
N GLY A 81 23.85 4.01 -4.78
CA GLY A 81 25.03 4.84 -4.54
C GLY A 81 25.00 5.44 -3.15
N GLY A 82 25.83 4.96 -2.21
CA GLY A 82 25.96 5.53 -0.87
C GLY A 82 25.92 4.48 0.25
N ALA A 83 25.74 4.96 1.49
CA ALA A 83 25.78 4.18 2.74
C ALA A 83 24.57 3.25 2.96
N GLY A 84 23.96 2.76 1.87
CA GLY A 84 22.79 1.90 1.91
C GLY A 84 21.57 2.59 2.48
N THR A 85 20.95 3.52 1.76
CA THR A 85 19.72 4.19 2.21
C THR A 85 18.51 3.69 1.43
N VAL A 86 17.31 3.99 1.94
CA VAL A 86 16.05 3.74 1.24
C VAL A 86 15.21 5.02 1.28
N SER A 87 14.71 5.47 0.14
CA SER A 87 13.74 6.58 0.10
C SER A 87 12.32 6.04 -0.01
N VAL A 88 11.35 6.78 0.52
CA VAL A 88 9.93 6.46 0.40
C VAL A 88 9.21 7.61 -0.26
N ILE A 89 8.54 7.31 -1.36
CA ILE A 89 7.69 8.24 -2.10
C ILE A 89 6.25 8.03 -1.63
N ASP A 90 5.59 9.11 -1.21
CA ASP A 90 4.14 9.16 -1.05
C ASP A 90 3.49 9.33 -2.43
N THR A 91 2.60 8.42 -2.82
CA THR A 91 2.02 8.40 -4.18
C THR A 91 0.90 9.41 -4.38
N ALA A 92 0.32 9.92 -3.30
CA ALA A 92 -0.72 10.95 -3.36
C ALA A 92 -0.09 12.31 -3.67
N THR A 93 1.08 12.59 -3.10
CA THR A 93 1.77 13.88 -3.23
C THR A 93 2.96 13.86 -4.18
N ASP A 94 3.44 12.67 -4.59
CA ASP A 94 4.67 12.47 -5.34
C ASP A 94 5.89 13.11 -4.63
N THR A 95 5.92 13.04 -3.30
CA THR A 95 7.03 13.56 -2.48
C THR A 95 7.83 12.43 -1.87
N ALA A 96 9.15 12.52 -1.93
CA ALA A 96 10.05 11.56 -1.30
C ALA A 96 10.49 11.99 0.10
N THR A 97 10.67 11.02 0.98
CA THR A 97 11.31 11.15 2.29
C THR A 97 12.44 10.12 2.38
N LEU A 98 13.62 10.56 2.80
CA LEU A 98 14.75 9.65 3.02
C LEU A 98 14.56 8.87 4.32
N ILE A 99 14.72 7.56 4.27
CA ILE A 99 14.85 6.69 5.43
C ILE A 99 16.28 6.20 5.50
N SER A 100 17.00 6.67 6.52
CA SER A 100 18.34 6.15 6.82
C SER A 100 18.18 4.88 7.65
N VAL A 101 18.36 3.74 7.00
CA VAL A 101 18.52 2.45 7.65
C VAL A 101 19.88 1.93 7.19
N ASN A 102 20.83 1.71 8.09
CA ASN A 102 22.12 1.16 7.71
C ASN A 102 21.95 -0.32 7.29
N ILE A 103 21.68 -0.53 6.01
CA ILE A 103 21.51 -1.85 5.38
C ILE A 103 22.78 -2.30 4.63
N GLY A 104 23.86 -1.53 4.73
CA GLY A 104 25.09 -1.73 3.97
C GLY A 104 25.01 -1.22 2.53
N ASP A 105 26.16 -1.05 1.91
CA ASP A 105 26.29 -0.40 0.60
C ASP A 105 25.63 -1.21 -0.52
N GLY A 106 25.04 -0.51 -1.50
CA GLY A 106 24.54 -1.09 -2.74
C GLY A 106 23.29 -1.98 -2.60
N PRO A 107 22.17 -1.51 -2.05
CA PRO A 107 20.90 -2.25 -2.13
C PRO A 107 20.45 -2.41 -3.60
N ILE A 108 20.22 -3.65 -4.02
CA ILE A 108 19.91 -4.02 -5.42
C ILE A 108 18.45 -4.43 -5.62
N ALA A 109 17.79 -4.96 -4.59
CA ALA A 109 16.44 -5.51 -4.71
C ALA A 109 15.57 -5.12 -3.50
N LEU A 110 14.29 -4.89 -3.77
CA LEU A 110 13.27 -4.63 -2.76
C LEU A 110 12.08 -5.56 -2.98
N VAL A 111 11.52 -6.05 -1.88
CA VAL A 111 10.27 -6.81 -1.86
C VAL A 111 9.43 -6.33 -0.68
N ILE A 112 8.12 -6.29 -0.86
CA ILE A 112 7.18 -5.97 0.22
C ILE A 112 6.47 -7.25 0.65
N ALA A 113 6.58 -7.57 1.93
CA ALA A 113 5.87 -8.67 2.56
C ALA A 113 4.65 -8.15 3.32
N THR A 114 3.51 -8.82 3.15
CA THR A 114 2.27 -8.52 3.88
C THR A 114 1.98 -9.65 4.87
N PHE A 115 1.87 -9.31 6.15
CA PHE A 115 1.54 -10.27 7.20
C PHE A 115 0.13 -10.00 7.73
N ASN A 116 -0.78 -10.95 7.59
CA ASN A 116 -2.11 -10.87 8.20
C ASN A 116 -2.11 -11.61 9.54
N LEU A 117 -2.16 -10.86 10.64
CA LEU A 117 -2.13 -11.41 12.00
C LEU A 117 -3.45 -12.07 12.43
N THR A 118 -4.55 -11.95 11.67
CA THR A 118 -5.84 -12.56 12.06
C THR A 118 -5.83 -14.10 12.11
N GLY A 119 -4.85 -14.76 11.50
CA GLY A 119 -4.68 -16.22 11.59
C GLY A 119 -3.95 -16.72 12.85
N LEU A 120 -3.20 -15.86 13.56
CA LEU A 120 -2.36 -16.27 14.69
C LEU A 120 -3.13 -16.45 16.00
N ILE A 121 -4.28 -15.78 16.15
CA ILE A 121 -5.08 -15.82 17.39
C ILE A 121 -6.06 -17.01 17.40
N GLN A 122 -6.48 -17.52 16.23
CA GLN A 122 -7.39 -18.67 16.17
C GLN A 122 -6.73 -20.00 16.58
N SER A 123 -5.40 -20.10 16.53
CA SER A 123 -4.66 -21.27 17.01
C SER A 123 -4.64 -21.36 18.54
N VAL A 124 -4.49 -20.23 19.25
CA VAL A 124 -4.40 -20.21 20.72
C VAL A 124 -5.72 -20.61 21.38
N VAL A 125 -6.87 -20.33 20.75
CA VAL A 125 -8.20 -20.69 21.29
C VAL A 125 -8.56 -22.16 21.01
N LYS A 126 -8.05 -22.76 19.92
CA LYS A 126 -8.45 -24.11 19.48
C LYS A 126 -7.75 -25.25 20.23
N TYR A 127 -6.65 -24.97 20.95
CA TYR A 127 -5.83 -25.99 21.63
C TYR A 127 -5.91 -25.98 23.17
N ALA A 128 -6.88 -25.30 23.78
CA ALA A 128 -7.11 -25.40 25.22
C ALA A 128 -8.35 -26.24 25.59
N PRO A 129 -8.34 -27.58 25.51
CA PRO A 129 -9.24 -28.37 26.34
C PRO A 129 -8.65 -28.40 27.76
N MET A 130 -8.94 -27.37 28.57
CA MET A 130 -8.78 -27.47 30.03
C MET A 130 -9.74 -28.56 30.52
N ARG A 131 -9.25 -29.79 30.64
CA ARG A 131 -9.95 -30.85 31.39
C ARG A 131 -10.01 -30.41 32.85
N VAL A 132 -11.19 -30.00 33.29
CA VAL A 132 -11.50 -29.86 34.71
C VAL A 132 -11.49 -31.26 35.32
N PHE A 133 -10.41 -31.63 36.02
CA PHE A 133 -10.42 -32.83 36.85
C PHE A 133 -11.31 -32.56 38.07
N ARG A 134 -12.54 -33.08 38.03
CA ARG A 134 -13.42 -33.19 39.20
C ARG A 134 -12.90 -34.32 40.11
N GLY A 135 -12.74 -33.99 41.40
CA GLY A 135 -12.95 -34.92 42.50
C GLY A 135 -11.72 -35.70 42.97
N VAL A 136 -11.02 -35.16 43.97
CA VAL A 136 -10.32 -35.98 44.96
C VAL A 136 -11.10 -35.86 46.26
N HIS A 137 -11.88 -36.89 46.58
CA HIS A 137 -12.47 -37.08 47.91
C HIS A 137 -11.35 -37.50 48.87
N PHE A 138 -11.00 -36.67 49.84
CA PHE A 138 -10.21 -37.11 50.99
C PHE A 138 -11.16 -37.77 51.99
N LYS A 139 -10.98 -39.06 52.27
CA LYS A 139 -11.57 -39.70 53.46
C LYS A 139 -10.70 -39.35 54.66
N SER A 140 -11.35 -38.83 55.71
CA SER A 140 -10.76 -38.67 57.05
C SER A 140 -10.47 -40.04 57.66
N ASN A 141 -9.32 -40.17 58.31
CA ASN A 141 -9.11 -41.02 59.48
C ASN A 141 -8.34 -40.19 60.50
#